data_AF-A0A533Z594-F1
#
_entry.id   AF-A0A533Z594-F1
#
_cell.length_a   1.000
_cell.length_b   1.000
_cell.length_c   1.000
_cell.angle_alpha   90.00
_cell.angle_beta   90.00
_cell.angle_gamma   90.00
#
_symmetry.space_group_name_H-M   'P 1'
#
loop_
_entity.id
_entity.type
_entity.pdbx_description
1 polymer ?
#
loop_
_entity_poly.entity_id
_entity_poly.type
_entity_poly.pdbx_seq_one_letter_code
_entity_poly.pdbx_strand_id
1 'polypeptide(L)'
;MNLMTQRPLFRHLRFLTSKYFEIFCANTIPLVMLDPDHAESVYGPAGRELALHDGIGDKLLDVLSRPHKYREIVEQVRRHLVQHHSYQRRLQELVAALEA
;
A
#
# COMPACT_ATOMS: atom_id res chain seq x y z
N MET A 1 10.76 11.58 -17.37
CA MET A 1 10.21 10.21 -17.54
C MET A 1 8.78 10.23 -17.03
N ASN A 2 7.78 9.86 -17.82
CA ASN A 2 6.38 9.90 -17.39
C ASN A 2 6.02 8.62 -16.62
N LEU A 3 5.75 8.73 -15.32
CA LEU A 3 5.41 7.58 -14.47
C LEU A 3 4.16 6.84 -14.97
N MET A 4 3.25 7.54 -15.66
CA MET A 4 2.00 6.96 -16.16
C MET A 4 2.22 6.04 -17.34
N THR A 5 3.25 6.27 -18.16
CA THR A 5 3.56 5.43 -19.32
C THR A 5 4.24 4.12 -18.92
N GLN A 6 4.86 4.06 -17.74
CA GLN A 6 5.52 2.87 -17.20
C GLN A 6 4.63 2.04 -16.26
N ARG A 7 3.42 2.52 -15.93
CA ARG A 7 2.50 1.83 -15.01
C ARG A 7 2.24 0.35 -15.36
N PRO A 8 2.01 -0.04 -16.64
CA PRO A 8 1.81 -1.46 -16.96
C PRO A 8 3.04 -2.31 -16.61
N LEU A 9 4.23 -1.83 -16.94
CA LEU A 9 5.49 -2.51 -16.63
C LEU A 9 5.74 -2.60 -15.12
N PHE A 10 5.58 -1.49 -14.39
CA PHE A 10 5.77 -1.49 -12.94
C PHE A 10 4.74 -2.36 -12.22
N ARG A 11 3.50 -2.42 -12.72
CA ARG A 11 2.52 -3.37 -12.20
C ARG A 11 2.96 -4.82 -12.43
N HIS A 12 3.41 -5.15 -13.65
CA HIS A 12 3.89 -6.49 -13.98
C HIS A 12 5.08 -6.92 -13.12
N LEU A 13 6.05 -6.02 -12.95
CA LEU A 13 7.24 -6.24 -12.13
C LEU A 13 7.00 -6.06 -10.62
N ARG A 14 5.77 -5.71 -10.22
CA ARG A 14 5.40 -5.41 -8.82
C ARG A 14 6.25 -4.30 -8.19
N PHE A 15 6.75 -3.36 -8.99
CA PHE A 15 7.51 -2.21 -8.51
C PHE A 15 6.61 -1.21 -7.77
N LEU A 16 7.09 -0.77 -6.61
CA LEU A 16 6.46 0.25 -5.78
C LEU A 16 7.31 1.52 -5.79
N THR A 17 6.64 2.66 -5.80
CA THR A 17 7.25 3.98 -5.62
C THR A 17 6.94 4.52 -4.23
N SER A 18 7.67 5.54 -3.77
CA SER A 18 7.45 6.16 -2.45
C SER A 18 6.01 6.59 -2.20
N LYS A 19 5.28 7.00 -3.26
CA LYS A 19 3.86 7.35 -3.19
C LYS A 19 3.00 6.25 -2.55
N TYR A 20 3.29 4.97 -2.80
CA TYR A 20 2.52 3.85 -2.24
C TYR A 20 2.65 3.74 -0.72
N PHE A 21 3.62 4.40 -0.10
CA PHE A 21 3.81 4.47 1.34
C PHE A 21 3.32 5.82 1.89
N GLU A 22 3.66 6.92 1.22
CA GLU A 22 3.34 8.29 1.65
C GLU A 22 1.83 8.54 1.81
N ILE A 23 1.00 7.96 0.96
CA ILE A 23 -0.47 8.12 1.03
C ILE A 23 -1.05 7.63 2.36
N PHE A 24 -0.41 6.65 3.01
CA PHE A 24 -0.83 6.16 4.32
C PHE A 24 -0.44 7.11 5.45
N CYS A 25 0.54 7.98 5.24
CA CYS A 25 0.86 9.06 6.18
C CYS A 25 -0.10 10.26 6.06
N ALA A 26 -0.89 10.33 4.99
CA ALA A 26 -1.89 11.38 4.83
C ALA A 26 -3.16 11.08 5.65
N ASN A 27 -3.90 12.11 6.05
CA ASN A 27 -5.18 11.98 6.74
C ASN A 27 -6.32 11.58 5.79
N THR A 28 -6.17 10.42 5.13
CA THR A 28 -7.07 9.90 4.10
C THR A 28 -7.32 8.40 4.31
N ILE A 29 -8.29 7.82 3.59
CA ILE A 29 -8.45 6.37 3.43
C ILE A 29 -7.84 6.01 2.07
N PRO A 30 -6.61 5.50 2.00
CA PRO A 30 -5.96 5.23 0.73
C PRO A 30 -6.50 3.93 0.17
N LEU A 31 -7.17 4.02 -0.99
CA LEU A 31 -7.57 2.87 -1.78
C LEU A 31 -6.55 2.69 -2.91
N VAL A 32 -5.99 1.48 -3.03
CA VAL A 32 -4.84 1.21 -3.89
C VAL A 32 -5.22 0.32 -5.06
N MET A 33 -4.74 0.66 -6.26
CA MET A 33 -4.93 -0.14 -7.47
C MET A 33 -3.87 -1.24 -7.56
N LEU A 34 -3.78 -2.07 -6.53
CA LEU A 34 -2.91 -3.24 -6.45
C LEU A 34 -3.75 -4.51 -6.41
N ASP A 35 -3.16 -5.61 -6.86
CA ASP A 35 -3.72 -6.94 -6.62
C ASP A 35 -3.86 -7.19 -5.11
N PRO A 36 -4.94 -7.83 -4.62
CA PRO A 36 -5.16 -8.00 -3.19
C PRO A 36 -4.00 -8.68 -2.46
N ASP A 37 -3.44 -9.73 -3.06
CA ASP A 37 -2.30 -10.47 -2.50
C ASP A 37 -1.03 -9.60 -2.50
N HIS A 38 -0.89 -8.71 -3.49
CA HIS A 38 0.23 -7.77 -3.52
C HIS A 38 0.06 -6.69 -2.45
N ALA A 39 -1.13 -6.12 -2.30
CA ALA A 39 -1.42 -5.16 -1.24
C ALA A 39 -1.14 -5.78 0.14
N GLU A 40 -1.56 -7.03 0.35
CA GLU A 40 -1.31 -7.76 1.60
C GLU A 40 0.18 -7.96 1.88
N SER A 41 0.98 -8.32 0.87
CA SER A 41 2.43 -8.50 1.04
C SER A 41 3.20 -7.23 1.44
N VAL A 42 2.63 -6.05 1.17
CA VAL A 42 3.27 -4.74 1.41
C VAL A 42 2.72 -4.06 2.66
N TYR A 43 1.42 -4.18 2.89
CA TYR A 43 0.70 -3.46 3.93
C TYR A 43 0.25 -4.36 5.08
N GLY A 44 0.57 -5.65 5.02
CA GLY A 44 0.11 -6.69 5.93
C GLY A 44 -1.34 -7.13 5.64
N PRO A 45 -1.90 -8.03 6.47
CA PRO A 45 -3.24 -8.61 6.24
C PRO A 45 -4.34 -7.57 6.03
N ALA A 46 -4.30 -6.46 6.76
CA ALA A 46 -5.26 -5.35 6.63
C ALA A 46 -5.18 -4.64 5.27
N GLY A 47 -4.03 -4.71 4.59
CA GLY A 47 -3.79 -4.12 3.28
C GLY A 47 -4.72 -4.64 2.19
N ARG A 48 -5.11 -5.91 2.27
CA ARG A 48 -6.01 -6.56 1.32
C ARG A 48 -7.33 -5.81 1.19
N GLU A 49 -7.87 -5.32 2.31
CA GLU A 49 -9.13 -4.59 2.36
C GLU A 49 -9.09 -3.23 1.67
N LEU A 50 -7.90 -2.69 1.39
CA LEU A 50 -7.73 -1.38 0.73
C LEU A 50 -7.46 -1.53 -0.77
N ALA A 51 -7.33 -2.76 -1.27
CA ALA A 51 -7.14 -3.04 -2.68
C ALA A 51 -8.43 -2.82 -3.48
N LEU A 52 -8.37 -1.91 -4.45
CA LEU A 52 -9.38 -1.76 -5.50
C LEU A 52 -9.15 -2.83 -6.56
N HIS A 53 -9.77 -3.97 -6.33
CA HIS A 53 -10.02 -5.02 -7.31
C HIS A 53 -11.53 -5.12 -7.53
N ASP A 54 -11.97 -5.95 -8.49
CA ASP A 54 -13.36 -6.34 -8.81
C ASP A 54 -14.50 -5.70 -7.99
N GLY A 55 -15.51 -5.13 -8.66
CA GLY A 55 -16.63 -4.48 -7.94
C GLY A 55 -16.22 -3.16 -7.29
N ILE A 56 -15.35 -2.39 -7.96
CA ILE A 56 -14.82 -1.10 -7.47
C ILE A 56 -15.92 -0.15 -7.00
N GLY A 57 -17.04 -0.08 -7.73
CA GLY A 57 -18.18 0.78 -7.36
C GLY A 57 -18.74 0.45 -5.98
N ASP A 58 -18.98 -0.84 -5.73
CA ASP A 58 -19.50 -1.33 -4.45
C ASP A 58 -18.51 -1.07 -3.31
N LYS A 59 -17.21 -1.27 -3.58
CA LYS A 59 -16.16 -0.97 -2.60
C LYS A 59 -16.10 0.51 -2.24
N LEU A 60 -16.23 1.40 -3.23
CA LEU A 60 -16.25 2.85 -2.99
C LEU A 60 -17.47 3.24 -2.15
N LEU A 61 -18.65 2.73 -2.49
CA LEU A 61 -19.88 2.95 -1.70
C LEU A 61 -19.69 2.43 -0.27
N ASP A 62 -19.11 1.25 -0.12
CA ASP A 62 -18.86 0.64 1.19
C ASP A 62 -17.94 1.48 2.08
N VAL A 63 -16.87 2.04 1.50
CA VAL A 63 -15.94 2.95 2.20
C VAL A 63 -16.64 4.22 2.65
N LEU A 64 -17.50 4.79 1.78
CA LEU A 64 -18.27 5.98 2.09
C LEU A 64 -19.34 5.73 3.16
N SER A 65 -19.97 4.56 3.15
CA SER A 65 -20.99 4.18 4.13
C SER A 65 -20.41 3.77 5.49
N ARG A 66 -19.15 3.28 5.54
CA ARG A 66 -18.51 2.77 6.76
C ARG A 66 -17.11 3.37 7.02
N PRO A 67 -16.93 4.69 7.05
CA PRO A 67 -15.60 5.31 7.10
C PRO A 67 -14.80 4.94 8.36
N HIS A 68 -15.45 4.71 9.50
CA HIS A 68 -14.78 4.32 10.74
C HIS A 68 -14.07 2.96 10.63
N LYS A 69 -14.73 1.96 10.02
CA LYS A 69 -14.13 0.65 9.72
C LYS A 69 -12.83 0.82 8.93
N TYR A 70 -12.86 1.64 7.89
CA TYR A 70 -11.69 1.82 7.02
C TYR A 70 -10.58 2.66 7.66
N ARG A 71 -10.91 3.58 8.57
CA ARG A 71 -9.89 4.27 9.39
C ARG A 71 -9.15 3.28 10.29
N GLU A 72 -9.86 2.35 10.92
CA GLU A 72 -9.23 1.31 11.74
C GLU A 72 -8.31 0.41 10.91
N ILE A 73 -8.74 0.03 9.70
CA ILE A 73 -7.91 -0.72 8.75
C ILE A 73 -6.64 0.06 8.37
N VAL A 74 -6.76 1.37 8.08
CA VAL A 74 -5.61 2.23 7.79
C VAL A 74 -4.65 2.31 8.98
N GLU A 75 -5.15 2.38 10.21
CA GLU A 75 -4.30 2.35 11.41
C GLU A 75 -3.53 1.03 11.55
N GLN A 76 -4.16 -0.11 11.22
CA GLN A 76 -3.47 -1.40 11.20
C GLN A 76 -2.36 -1.43 10.14
N VAL A 77 -2.64 -0.90 8.94
CA VAL A 77 -1.62 -0.77 7.88
C VAL A 77 -0.48 0.14 8.32
N ARG A 78 -0.75 1.28 8.95
CA ARG A 78 0.29 2.19 9.47
C ARG A 78 1.21 1.49 10.46
N ARG A 79 0.65 0.72 11.40
CA ARG A 79 1.46 -0.06 12.36
C ARG A 79 2.35 -1.06 11.64
N HIS A 80 1.82 -1.77 10.64
CA HIS A 80 2.61 -2.69 9.82
C HIS A 80 3.74 -1.97 9.09
N LEU A 81 3.44 -0.85 8.42
CA LEU A 81 4.44 -0.05 7.70
C LEU A 81 5.54 0.49 8.61
N VAL A 82 5.21 0.95 9.82
CA VAL A 82 6.22 1.40 10.79
C VAL A 82 7.15 0.25 11.20
N GLN A 83 6.58 -0.94 11.42
CA GLN A 83 7.34 -2.12 11.84
C GLN A 83 8.24 -2.67 10.73
N HIS A 84 7.76 -2.73 9.49
CA HIS A 84 8.41 -3.45 8.40
C HIS A 84 9.05 -2.54 7.34
N HIS A 85 8.62 -1.29 7.22
CA HIS A 85 8.97 -0.39 6.12
C HIS A 85 9.40 1.01 6.61
N SER A 86 9.81 1.15 7.87
CA SER A 86 10.45 2.38 8.35
C SER A 86 11.77 2.64 7.61
N TYR A 87 12.16 3.92 7.49
CA TYR A 87 13.43 4.29 6.87
C TYR A 87 14.63 3.58 7.50
N GLN A 88 14.64 3.46 8.83
CA GLN A 88 15.69 2.75 9.55
C GLN A 88 15.78 1.29 9.10
N ARG A 89 14.66 0.59 9.02
CA ARG A 89 14.62 -0.81 8.59
C ARG A 89 15.05 -0.98 7.12
N ARG A 90 14.58 -0.09 6.24
CA ARG A 90 14.97 -0.10 4.82
C ARG A 90 16.46 0.19 4.62
N LEU A 91 17.02 1.09 5.41
CA LEU A 91 18.47 1.37 5.38
C LEU A 91 19.27 0.15 5.84
N GLN A 92 18.83 -0.52 6.91
CA GLN A 92 19.47 -1.76 7.38
C GLN A 92 19.43 -2.86 6.31
N GLU A 93 18.29 -3.06 5.64
CA GLU A 93 18.15 -3.99 4.52
C GLU A 93 19.09 -3.64 3.36
N LEU A 94 19.22 -2.36 3.02
CA LEU A 94 20.12 -1.89 1.97
C LEU A 94 21.59 -2.15 2.32
N VAL A 95 22.02 -1.80 3.53
CA VAL A 95 23.40 -2.06 3.99
C VAL A 95 23.71 -3.56 3.93
N ALA A 96 22.82 -4.39 4.47
CA ALA A 96 22.98 -5.84 4.44
C ALA A 96 23.08 -6.41 3.01
N ALA A 97 22.33 -5.84 2.06
CA ALA A 97 22.38 -6.26 0.66
C ALA A 97 23.66 -5.82 -0.08
N LEU A 98 24.32 -4.76 0.37
CA LEU A 98 25.59 -4.27 -0.20
C LEU A 98 26.82 -4.96 0.40
N GLU A 99 26.69 -5.48 1.62
CA GLU A 99 27.74 -6.21 2.34
C GLU A 99 27.72 -7.73 2.06
N ALA A 100 26.70 -8.23 1.36
CA ALA A 100 26.56 -9.61 0.91
C ALA A 100 27.30 -9.89 -0.41
#